data_AF-Q50834-F1
#
_entry.id   AF-Q50834-F1
#
_cell.length_a   1.000
_cell.length_b   1.000
_cell.length_c   1.000
_cell.angle_alpha   90.00
_cell.angle_beta   90.00
_cell.angle_gamma   90.00
#
_symmetry.space_group_name_H-M   'P 1'
#
loop_
_entity.id
_entity.type
_entity.pdbx_description
1 polymer ?
#
loop_
_entity_poly.entity_id
_entity_poly.type
_entity_poly.pdbx_seq_one_letter_code
_entity_poly.pdbx_strand_id
1 'polypeptide(L)'
;AEFVSQNIDKNCILVDMGSTTTDIIPIVDGKAASNKTDLERLMNNELLYVGSLRTPLSFLSNKIMFKDTITNVSSEYFAITGDISLVLDKITEMDYSCDTPDGKPADKRNSLIRISKVLCSDLNQISADESINIAIEYYKILIDLILENVKKVSEKYGLKNIVITGLGEEILKDALSELTKSNEFNIISIKERYGKDVSLATPSFSVSILLKNELNAKLNRS
;
A
#
# COMPACT_ATOMS: atom_id res chain seq x y z
N ALA A 1 5.97 -14.55 -0.26
CA ALA A 1 6.08 -15.19 -1.59
C ALA A 1 5.84 -16.70 -1.55
N GLU A 2 6.63 -17.48 -0.81
CA GLU A 2 6.52 -18.96 -0.83
C GLU A 2 5.13 -19.49 -0.43
N PHE A 3 4.50 -18.92 0.59
CA PHE A 3 3.11 -19.27 0.95
C PHE A 3 2.14 -19.04 -0.22
N VAL A 4 2.27 -17.90 -0.90
CA VAL A 4 1.44 -17.53 -2.05
C VAL A 4 1.67 -18.50 -3.20
N SER A 5 2.93 -18.78 -3.53
CA SER A 5 3.29 -19.67 -4.64
C SER A 5 2.82 -21.11 -4.44
N GLN A 6 2.81 -21.60 -3.19
CA GLN A 6 2.39 -22.96 -2.88
C GLN A 6 0.88 -23.12 -2.68
N ASN A 7 0.17 -22.09 -2.19
CA ASN A 7 -1.21 -22.23 -1.70
C ASN A 7 -2.24 -21.35 -2.43
N ILE A 8 -1.80 -20.39 -3.26
CA ILE A 8 -2.69 -19.43 -3.92
C ILE A 8 -2.52 -19.47 -5.42
N ASP A 9 -1.34 -19.07 -5.91
CA ASP A 9 -1.06 -18.98 -7.35
C ASP A 9 0.44 -19.07 -7.63
N LYS A 10 0.80 -19.90 -8.60
CA LYS A 10 2.19 -20.12 -9.04
C LYS A 10 2.69 -19.05 -10.01
N ASN A 11 1.80 -18.27 -10.62
CA ASN A 11 2.10 -17.25 -11.61
C ASN A 11 1.32 -15.97 -11.28
N CYS A 12 1.85 -15.18 -10.35
CA CYS A 12 1.19 -13.96 -9.87
C CYS A 12 2.19 -12.92 -9.38
N ILE A 13 1.72 -11.70 -9.10
CA ILE A 13 2.47 -10.69 -8.38
C ILE A 13 1.91 -10.60 -6.97
N LEU A 14 2.75 -10.78 -5.96
CA LEU A 14 2.39 -10.45 -4.58
C LEU A 14 2.64 -8.95 -4.35
N VAL A 15 1.60 -8.21 -3.98
CA VAL A 15 1.68 -6.80 -3.59
C VAL A 15 1.33 -6.68 -2.11
N ASP A 16 2.33 -6.41 -1.27
CA ASP A 16 2.18 -6.27 0.18
C ASP A 16 2.47 -4.82 0.57
N MET A 17 1.45 -4.08 1.02
CA MET A 17 1.63 -2.72 1.52
C MET A 17 1.48 -2.68 3.03
N GLY A 18 2.62 -2.54 3.70
CA GLY A 18 2.70 -2.31 5.13
C GLY A 18 2.50 -0.84 5.50
N SER A 19 3.01 -0.46 6.68
CA SER A 19 2.96 0.92 7.16
C SER A 19 3.89 1.87 6.39
N THR A 20 4.98 1.34 5.81
CA THR A 20 6.10 2.16 5.28
C THR A 20 6.42 1.88 3.82
N THR A 21 6.28 0.62 3.39
CA THR A 21 6.72 0.15 2.07
C THR A 21 5.62 -0.66 1.40
N THR A 22 5.72 -0.73 0.07
CA THR A 22 4.95 -1.63 -0.79
C THR A 22 5.93 -2.55 -1.52
N ASP A 23 5.87 -3.83 -1.18
CA ASP A 23 6.64 -4.87 -1.85
C ASP A 23 5.85 -5.38 -3.06
N ILE A 24 6.50 -5.46 -4.22
CA ILE A 24 5.88 -5.92 -5.48
C ILE A 24 6.72 -7.09 -6.00
N ILE A 25 6.32 -8.30 -5.63
CA ILE A 25 7.13 -9.51 -5.78
C ILE A 25 6.55 -10.38 -6.90
N PRO A 26 7.19 -10.47 -8.07
CA PRO A 26 6.78 -11.42 -9.10
C PRO A 26 7.03 -12.86 -8.63
N ILE A 27 6.05 -13.73 -8.87
CA ILE A 27 6.13 -15.18 -8.67
C ILE A 27 5.89 -15.83 -10.03
N VAL A 28 6.87 -16.58 -10.50
CA VAL A 28 6.86 -17.28 -11.80
C VAL A 28 7.16 -18.75 -11.57
N ASP A 29 6.30 -19.62 -12.10
CA ASP A 29 6.41 -21.09 -11.97
C ASP A 29 6.63 -21.55 -10.52
N GLY A 30 5.92 -20.89 -9.60
CA GLY A 30 5.93 -21.20 -8.17
C GLY A 30 7.15 -20.65 -7.42
N LYS A 31 8.00 -19.84 -8.05
CA LYS A 31 9.22 -19.27 -7.43
C LYS A 31 9.16 -17.76 -7.41
N ALA A 32 9.62 -17.16 -6.31
CA ALA A 32 9.85 -15.72 -6.26
C ALA A 32 10.94 -15.34 -7.27
N ALA A 33 10.61 -14.47 -8.22
CA ALA A 33 11.50 -13.98 -9.28
C ALA A 33 12.01 -12.55 -9.02
N SER A 34 11.87 -12.08 -7.77
CA SER A 34 12.34 -10.76 -7.34
C SER A 34 13.85 -10.72 -7.12
N ASN A 35 14.43 -9.54 -7.28
CA ASN A 35 15.82 -9.25 -6.99
C ASN A 35 16.16 -9.42 -5.51
N LYS A 36 17.44 -9.63 -5.23
CA LYS A 36 17.90 -10.06 -3.91
C LYS A 36 18.09 -8.90 -2.94
N THR A 37 18.53 -7.74 -3.45
CA THR A 37 18.82 -6.57 -2.62
C THR A 37 17.75 -5.51 -2.77
N ASP A 38 17.50 -4.73 -1.72
CA ASP A 38 16.53 -3.64 -1.79
C ASP A 38 16.89 -2.59 -2.85
N LEU A 39 18.19 -2.35 -3.09
CA LEU A 39 18.64 -1.46 -4.16
C LEU A 39 18.20 -1.98 -5.54
N GLU A 40 18.44 -3.26 -5.83
CA GLU A 40 18.00 -3.85 -7.10
C GLU A 40 16.47 -3.84 -7.22
N ARG A 41 15.76 -4.09 -6.12
CA ARG A 41 14.28 -4.06 -6.08
C ARG A 41 13.73 -2.67 -6.35
N LEU A 42 14.34 -1.62 -5.77
CA LEU A 42 14.02 -0.21 -6.08
C LEU A 42 14.26 0.10 -7.56
N MET A 43 15.37 -0.39 -8.13
CA MET A 43 15.71 -0.19 -9.55
C MET A 43 14.78 -0.96 -10.52
N ASN A 44 14.03 -1.95 -10.03
CA ASN A 44 13.20 -2.84 -10.84
C ASN A 44 11.70 -2.76 -10.51
N ASN A 45 11.25 -1.73 -9.79
CA ASN A 45 9.83 -1.53 -9.43
C ASN A 45 9.27 -2.64 -8.50
N GLU A 46 10.13 -3.37 -7.81
CA GLU A 46 9.77 -4.47 -6.89
C GLU A 46 9.74 -4.04 -5.41
N LEU A 47 10.18 -2.80 -5.15
CA LEU A 47 10.06 -2.12 -3.87
C LEU A 47 9.70 -0.65 -4.14
N LEU A 48 8.56 -0.21 -3.60
CA LEU A 48 8.14 1.19 -3.60
C LEU A 48 8.10 1.68 -2.16
N TYR A 49 8.75 2.82 -1.88
CA TYR A 49 8.88 3.36 -0.52
C TYR A 49 7.68 4.22 -0.10
N VAL A 50 6.48 3.73 -0.41
CA VAL A 50 5.21 4.27 0.07
C VAL A 50 4.52 3.22 0.93
N GLY A 51 3.82 3.64 1.97
CA GLY A 51 3.04 2.74 2.82
C GLY A 51 1.76 3.41 3.30
N SER A 52 0.94 2.62 4.00
CA SER A 52 -0.37 3.06 4.50
C SER A 52 -0.31 4.13 5.59
N LEU A 53 0.81 4.27 6.31
CA LEU A 53 0.90 5.15 7.49
C LEU A 53 2.03 6.18 7.45
N ARG A 54 3.26 5.74 7.20
CA ARG A 54 4.48 6.47 7.61
C ARG A 54 5.12 7.33 6.53
N THR A 55 4.55 7.39 5.34
CA THR A 55 5.14 8.12 4.21
C THR A 55 4.83 9.61 4.33
N PRO A 56 5.83 10.51 4.43
CA PRO A 56 5.60 11.95 4.38
C PRO A 56 4.88 12.36 3.09
N LEU A 57 3.87 13.22 3.17
CA LEU A 57 3.10 13.61 1.97
C LEU A 57 3.97 14.32 0.92
N SER A 58 5.00 15.05 1.35
CA SER A 58 5.99 15.68 0.46
C SER A 58 6.81 14.69 -0.36
N PHE A 59 6.89 13.40 0.04
CA PHE A 59 7.48 12.34 -0.77
C PHE A 59 6.61 11.98 -1.98
N LEU A 60 5.27 12.02 -1.82
CA LEU A 60 4.35 11.71 -2.91
C LEU A 60 4.41 12.77 -4.00
N SER A 61 4.43 14.05 -3.61
CA SER A 61 4.63 15.16 -4.54
C SER A 61 5.05 16.43 -3.82
N ASN A 62 5.81 17.27 -4.53
CA ASN A 62 6.13 18.63 -4.10
C ASN A 62 5.13 19.69 -4.63
N LYS A 63 4.11 19.25 -5.38
CA LYS A 63 3.03 20.09 -5.94
C LYS A 63 1.70 19.33 -5.96
N ILE A 64 0.62 20.03 -5.66
CA ILE A 64 -0.74 19.47 -5.76
C ILE A 64 -1.69 20.46 -6.43
N MET A 65 -2.82 19.98 -6.94
CA MET A 65 -3.92 20.85 -7.35
C MET A 65 -4.64 21.38 -6.10
N PHE A 66 -4.76 22.69 -5.96
CA PHE A 66 -5.55 23.31 -4.91
C PHE A 66 -6.27 24.53 -5.47
N LYS A 67 -7.61 24.57 -5.38
CA LYS A 67 -8.46 25.63 -5.97
C LYS A 67 -8.10 25.90 -7.44
N ASP A 68 -8.07 24.83 -8.24
CA ASP A 68 -7.74 24.85 -9.68
C ASP A 68 -6.35 25.45 -10.01
N THR A 69 -5.46 25.51 -9.01
CA THR A 69 -4.09 26.02 -9.16
C THR A 69 -3.07 24.99 -8.70
N ILE A 70 -2.06 24.72 -9.54
CA ILE A 70 -0.90 23.91 -9.15
C ILE A 70 -0.13 24.67 -8.07
N THR A 71 -0.15 24.14 -6.86
CA THR A 71 0.35 24.79 -5.65
C THR A 71 1.55 24.02 -5.11
N ASN A 72 2.64 24.75 -4.81
CA ASN A 72 3.81 24.17 -4.14
C ASN A 72 3.47 23.81 -2.69
N VAL A 73 4.08 22.74 -2.19
CA VAL A 73 3.82 22.25 -0.83
C VAL A 73 5.06 22.40 0.06
N SER A 74 4.85 22.45 1.36
CA SER A 74 5.92 22.43 2.36
C SER A 74 6.70 21.10 2.31
N SER A 75 8.02 21.17 2.48
CA SER A 75 8.87 19.99 2.67
C SER A 75 8.90 19.47 4.11
N GLU A 76 8.37 20.24 5.07
CA GLU A 76 8.38 19.90 6.50
C GLU A 76 7.55 18.65 6.83
N TYR A 77 7.93 17.94 7.89
CA TYR A 77 7.25 16.73 8.35
C TYR A 77 5.95 17.06 9.10
N PHE A 78 4.92 17.49 8.34
CA PHE A 78 3.63 17.89 8.92
C PHE A 78 2.55 16.82 8.82
N ALA A 79 2.50 16.08 7.71
CA ALA A 79 1.47 15.09 7.46
C ALA A 79 2.06 13.86 6.77
N ILE A 80 1.43 12.71 7.00
CA ILE A 80 1.84 11.41 6.48
C ILE A 80 0.68 10.66 5.84
N THR A 81 0.97 9.54 5.18
CA THR A 81 -0.05 8.72 4.53
C THR A 81 -1.12 8.18 5.48
N GLY A 82 -0.81 8.04 6.78
CA GLY A 82 -1.81 7.70 7.80
C GLY A 82 -2.92 8.76 7.91
N ASP A 83 -2.58 10.04 7.73
CA ASP A 83 -3.55 11.14 7.77
C ASP A 83 -4.55 11.03 6.61
N ILE A 84 -4.06 10.86 5.38
CA ILE A 84 -4.93 10.73 4.21
C ILE A 84 -5.71 9.40 4.24
N SER A 85 -5.08 8.32 4.71
CA SER A 85 -5.73 7.01 4.79
C SER A 85 -6.89 7.03 5.79
N LEU A 86 -6.72 7.70 6.93
CA LEU A 86 -7.79 7.83 7.92
C LEU A 86 -8.89 8.78 7.44
N VAL A 87 -8.54 9.93 6.86
CA VAL A 87 -9.51 10.91 6.35
C VAL A 87 -10.39 10.30 5.26
N LEU A 88 -9.81 9.45 4.40
CA LEU A 88 -10.50 8.79 3.28
C LEU A 88 -11.05 7.39 3.62
N ASP A 89 -11.15 7.05 4.91
CA ASP A 89 -11.74 5.79 5.41
C ASP A 89 -11.08 4.51 4.85
N LYS A 90 -9.78 4.58 4.53
CA LYS A 90 -8.98 3.41 4.09
C LYS A 90 -8.45 2.61 5.26
N ILE A 91 -8.35 3.24 6.43
CA ILE A 91 -7.98 2.63 7.70
C ILE A 91 -8.90 3.16 8.81
N THR A 92 -8.97 2.46 9.92
CA THR A 92 -9.64 2.95 11.14
C THR A 92 -8.68 3.74 12.03
N GLU A 93 -9.20 4.49 13.01
CA GLU A 93 -8.36 5.18 14.02
C GLU A 93 -7.45 4.20 14.78
N MET A 94 -7.92 2.98 15.06
CA MET A 94 -7.12 1.93 15.71
C MET A 94 -5.98 1.42 14.83
N ASP A 95 -6.17 1.43 13.51
CA ASP A 95 -5.14 0.99 12.56
C ASP A 95 -4.02 2.05 12.43
N TYR A 96 -4.29 3.33 12.74
CA TYR A 96 -3.31 4.43 12.77
C TYR A 96 -2.43 4.33 14.04
N SER A 97 -1.52 3.37 14.01
CA SER A 97 -0.73 2.91 15.16
C SER A 97 0.65 3.57 15.33
N CYS A 98 1.11 4.36 14.36
CA CYS A 98 2.36 5.10 14.50
C CYS A 98 2.13 6.47 15.14
N ASP A 99 3.19 7.05 15.71
CA ASP A 99 3.15 8.41 16.23
C ASP A 99 2.72 9.40 15.14
N THR A 100 1.84 10.32 15.49
CA THR A 100 1.43 11.39 14.58
C THR A 100 2.54 12.46 14.50
N PRO A 101 2.71 13.13 13.35
CA PRO A 101 3.77 14.13 13.17
C PRO A 101 3.80 15.26 14.21
N ASP A 102 2.65 15.61 14.78
CA ASP A 102 2.53 16.67 15.79
C ASP A 102 2.21 16.14 17.20
N GLY A 103 2.28 14.83 17.42
CA GLY A 103 1.99 14.18 18.71
C GLY A 103 0.53 14.29 19.17
N LYS A 104 -0.37 14.79 18.32
CA LYS A 104 -1.82 14.87 18.61
C LYS A 104 -2.53 13.55 18.31
N PRO A 105 -3.78 13.36 18.79
CA PRO A 105 -4.52 12.13 18.52
C PRO A 105 -4.66 11.80 17.02
N ALA A 106 -4.75 10.50 16.75
CA ALA A 106 -4.95 9.93 15.42
C ALA A 106 -6.45 9.86 15.05
N ASP A 107 -7.11 11.02 15.08
CA ASP A 107 -8.51 11.18 14.66
C ASP A 107 -8.62 12.01 13.37
N LYS A 108 -9.76 11.94 12.69
CA LYS A 108 -9.98 12.64 11.42
C LYS A 108 -9.74 14.14 11.51
N ARG A 109 -10.16 14.80 12.59
CA ARG A 109 -10.03 16.26 12.73
C ARG A 109 -8.55 16.66 12.85
N ASN A 110 -7.79 15.96 13.67
CA ASN A 110 -6.35 16.21 13.83
C ASN A 110 -5.57 15.87 12.55
N SER A 111 -5.97 14.83 11.81
CA SER A 111 -5.42 14.54 10.48
C SER A 111 -5.65 15.69 9.49
N LEU A 112 -6.85 16.29 9.45
CA LEU A 112 -7.10 17.46 8.60
C LEU A 112 -6.25 18.68 8.98
N ILE A 113 -6.01 18.91 10.27
CA ILE A 113 -5.11 19.97 10.75
C ILE A 113 -3.67 19.72 10.29
N ARG A 114 -3.20 18.46 10.32
CA ARG A 114 -1.87 18.11 9.80
C ARG A 114 -1.78 18.32 8.30
N ILE A 115 -2.80 17.88 7.57
CA ILE A 115 -2.89 18.04 6.11
C ILE A 115 -2.90 19.52 5.70
N SER A 116 -3.60 20.40 6.42
CA SER A 116 -3.63 21.84 6.09
C SER A 116 -2.25 22.50 6.17
N LYS A 117 -1.40 22.05 7.11
CA LYS A 117 -0.04 22.57 7.28
C LYS A 117 0.88 22.27 6.09
N VAL A 118 0.54 21.27 5.26
CA VAL A 118 1.28 20.97 4.02
C VAL A 118 1.22 22.13 3.04
N LEU A 119 0.16 22.94 3.08
CA LEU A 119 0.05 24.20 2.32
C LEU A 119 0.38 25.44 3.17
N CYS A 120 1.12 25.27 4.26
CA CYS A 120 1.43 26.33 5.23
C CYS A 120 0.17 27.03 5.75
N SER A 121 -0.91 26.28 5.94
CA SER A 121 -2.23 26.81 6.30
C SER A 121 -2.83 26.11 7.53
N ASP A 122 -4.01 26.55 7.94
CA ASP A 122 -4.80 26.01 9.04
C ASP A 122 -6.30 25.98 8.72
N LEU A 123 -7.10 25.37 9.60
CA LEU A 123 -8.55 25.24 9.41
C LEU A 123 -9.35 26.54 9.64
N ASN A 124 -8.69 27.68 9.91
CA ASN A 124 -9.31 29.00 9.88
C ASN A 124 -9.16 29.65 8.50
N GLN A 125 -8.09 29.34 7.77
CA GLN A 125 -7.82 29.86 6.44
C GLN A 125 -8.40 28.97 5.32
N ILE A 126 -8.41 27.65 5.51
CA ILE A 126 -9.02 26.69 4.59
C ILE A 126 -10.08 25.85 5.29
N SER A 127 -11.12 25.47 4.56
CA SER A 127 -12.20 24.65 5.12
C SER A 127 -11.77 23.20 5.35
N ALA A 128 -12.56 22.45 6.13
CA ALA A 128 -12.38 21.01 6.27
C ALA A 128 -12.51 20.28 4.93
N ASP A 129 -13.48 20.67 4.09
CA ASP A 129 -13.68 20.10 2.74
C ASP A 129 -12.48 20.39 1.83
N GLU A 130 -11.90 21.59 1.92
CA GLU A 130 -10.69 21.93 1.19
C GLU A 130 -9.50 21.06 1.63
N SER A 131 -9.41 20.75 2.93
CA SER A 131 -8.39 19.83 3.46
C SER A 131 -8.64 18.37 3.05
N ILE A 132 -9.90 17.95 2.93
CA ILE A 132 -10.26 16.64 2.35
C ILE A 132 -9.84 16.59 0.87
N ASN A 133 -10.05 17.67 0.10
CA ASN A 133 -9.62 17.73 -1.30
C ASN A 133 -8.10 17.60 -1.43
N ILE A 134 -7.32 18.19 -0.52
CA ILE A 134 -5.87 17.97 -0.46
C ILE A 134 -5.55 16.48 -0.26
N ALA A 135 -6.25 15.81 0.66
CA ALA A 135 -6.09 14.37 0.88
C ALA A 135 -6.40 13.55 -0.38
N ILE A 136 -7.49 13.90 -1.10
CA ILE A 136 -7.89 13.25 -2.36
C ILE A 136 -6.80 13.40 -3.43
N GLU A 137 -6.23 14.60 -3.58
CA GLU A 137 -5.16 14.83 -4.58
C GLU A 137 -3.91 14.00 -4.27
N TYR A 138 -3.48 13.96 -3.01
CA TYR A 138 -2.38 13.08 -2.61
C TYR A 138 -2.72 11.60 -2.77
N TYR A 139 -3.96 11.20 -2.52
CA TYR A 139 -4.40 9.83 -2.67
C TYR A 139 -4.35 9.38 -4.13
N LYS A 140 -4.75 10.24 -5.08
CA LYS A 140 -4.59 9.98 -6.53
C LYS A 140 -3.14 9.72 -6.90
N ILE A 141 -2.22 10.54 -6.41
CA ILE A 141 -0.78 10.37 -6.64
C ILE A 141 -0.28 9.04 -6.04
N LEU A 142 -0.71 8.69 -4.83
CA LEU A 142 -0.35 7.43 -4.18
C LEU A 142 -0.81 6.21 -5.00
N ILE A 143 -2.07 6.20 -5.45
CA ILE A 143 -2.60 5.07 -6.22
C ILE A 143 -1.94 4.97 -7.60
N ASP A 144 -1.61 6.10 -8.24
CA ASP A 144 -0.91 6.12 -9.53
C ASP A 144 0.51 5.57 -9.41
N LEU A 145 1.24 5.92 -8.34
CA LEU A 145 2.57 5.37 -8.05
C LEU A 145 2.52 3.84 -7.89
N ILE A 146 1.54 3.32 -7.14
CA ILE A 146 1.36 1.87 -6.97
C ILE A 146 1.05 1.21 -8.31
N LEU A 147 0.09 1.76 -9.06
CA LEU A 147 -0.34 1.23 -10.35
C LEU A 147 0.81 1.18 -11.37
N GLU A 148 1.61 2.24 -11.46
CA GLU A 148 2.76 2.31 -12.35
C GLU A 148 3.77 1.19 -12.07
N ASN A 149 4.13 1.00 -10.79
CA ASN A 149 5.12 0.00 -10.42
C ASN A 149 4.60 -1.42 -10.64
N VAL A 150 3.34 -1.70 -10.30
CA VAL A 150 2.72 -3.01 -10.55
C VAL A 150 2.59 -3.29 -12.05
N LYS A 151 2.23 -2.30 -12.88
CA LYS A 151 2.19 -2.45 -14.35
C LYS A 151 3.56 -2.82 -14.90
N LYS A 152 4.64 -2.14 -14.49
CA LYS A 152 6.01 -2.45 -14.94
C LYS A 152 6.42 -3.89 -14.62
N VAL A 153 6.11 -4.37 -13.41
CA VAL A 153 6.38 -5.78 -13.03
C VAL A 153 5.48 -6.74 -13.82
N SER A 154 4.20 -6.42 -14.01
CA SER A 154 3.27 -7.20 -14.83
C SER A 154 3.74 -7.37 -16.27
N GLU A 155 4.16 -6.29 -16.91
CA GLU A 155 4.65 -6.28 -18.29
C GLU A 155 5.95 -7.07 -18.42
N LYS A 156 6.89 -6.89 -17.48
CA LYS A 156 8.19 -7.57 -17.49
C LYS A 156 8.06 -9.09 -17.39
N TYR A 157 7.12 -9.59 -16.59
CA TYR A 157 6.97 -11.03 -16.33
C TYR A 157 5.75 -11.67 -17.02
N GLY A 158 4.91 -10.90 -17.71
CA GLY A 158 3.68 -11.38 -18.34
C GLY A 158 2.61 -11.86 -17.33
N LEU A 159 2.62 -11.32 -16.10
CA LEU A 159 1.77 -11.77 -15.00
C LEU A 159 0.52 -10.89 -14.87
N LYS A 160 -0.65 -11.51 -14.74
CA LYS A 160 -1.94 -10.82 -14.66
C LYS A 160 -2.72 -11.08 -13.37
N ASN A 161 -2.37 -12.11 -12.63
CA ASN A 161 -2.92 -12.38 -11.30
C ASN A 161 -2.12 -11.57 -10.27
N ILE A 162 -2.82 -10.85 -9.40
CA ILE A 162 -2.23 -10.03 -8.35
C ILE A 162 -2.80 -10.48 -7.01
N VAL A 163 -1.93 -10.86 -6.08
CA VAL A 163 -2.30 -11.20 -4.72
C VAL A 163 -1.97 -10.01 -3.83
N ILE A 164 -2.97 -9.43 -3.18
CA ILE A 164 -2.79 -8.25 -2.31
C ILE A 164 -2.87 -8.64 -0.84
N THR A 165 -2.06 -7.99 -0.01
CA THR A 165 -2.08 -8.16 1.44
C THR A 165 -1.57 -6.93 2.19
N GLY A 166 -1.68 -6.97 3.51
CA GLY A 166 -1.16 -5.95 4.41
C GLY A 166 -2.20 -4.92 4.82
N LEU A 167 -1.81 -4.00 5.70
CA LEU A 167 -2.69 -2.94 6.21
C LEU A 167 -3.25 -2.08 5.08
N GLY A 168 -2.49 -1.92 4.00
CA GLY A 168 -2.84 -1.13 2.83
C GLY A 168 -3.82 -1.77 1.85
N GLU A 169 -4.43 -2.92 2.14
CA GLU A 169 -5.24 -3.65 1.13
C GLU A 169 -6.34 -2.80 0.47
N GLU A 170 -7.05 -1.94 1.21
CA GLU A 170 -8.10 -1.10 0.60
C GLU A 170 -7.51 -0.09 -0.40
N ILE A 171 -6.30 0.40 -0.14
CA ILE A 171 -5.58 1.31 -1.05
C ILE A 171 -5.09 0.53 -2.28
N LEU A 172 -4.60 -0.70 -2.09
CA LEU A 172 -4.19 -1.58 -3.17
C LEU A 172 -5.37 -1.93 -4.09
N LYS A 173 -6.57 -2.19 -3.53
CA LYS A 173 -7.79 -2.43 -4.31
C LYS A 173 -8.13 -1.23 -5.19
N ASP A 174 -8.12 -0.02 -4.62
CA ASP A 174 -8.39 1.19 -5.38
C ASP A 174 -7.36 1.39 -6.49
N ALA A 175 -6.07 1.29 -6.17
CA ALA A 175 -4.98 1.49 -7.12
C ALA A 175 -5.00 0.51 -8.29
N LEU A 176 -5.37 -0.74 -8.02
CA LEU A 176 -5.37 -1.81 -9.01
C LEU A 176 -6.73 -2.01 -9.68
N SER A 177 -7.76 -1.26 -9.27
CA SER A 177 -9.12 -1.34 -9.83
C SER A 177 -9.12 -1.08 -11.34
N GLU A 178 -8.30 -0.15 -11.82
CA GLU A 178 -8.16 0.18 -13.24
C GLU A 178 -7.71 -1.04 -14.07
N LEU A 179 -6.82 -1.87 -13.53
CA LEU A 179 -6.34 -3.08 -14.21
C LEU A 179 -7.46 -4.11 -14.40
N THR A 180 -8.38 -4.18 -13.45
CA THR A 180 -9.48 -5.16 -13.50
C THR A 180 -10.59 -4.77 -14.47
N LYS A 181 -10.66 -3.50 -14.91
CA LYS A 181 -11.68 -3.04 -15.87
C LYS A 181 -11.61 -3.75 -17.21
N SER A 182 -10.43 -4.18 -17.64
CA SER A 182 -10.24 -4.91 -18.90
C SER A 182 -10.56 -6.41 -18.78
N ASN A 183 -10.92 -6.92 -17.60
CA ASN A 183 -11.01 -8.35 -17.28
C ASN A 183 -9.72 -9.16 -17.55
N GLU A 184 -8.60 -8.50 -17.86
CA GLU A 184 -7.33 -9.18 -18.05
C GLU A 184 -6.64 -9.52 -16.73
N PHE A 185 -6.87 -8.70 -15.70
CA PHE A 185 -6.25 -8.85 -14.40
C PHE A 185 -7.23 -9.43 -13.37
N ASN A 186 -6.71 -10.28 -12.50
CA ASN A 186 -7.45 -10.85 -11.38
C ASN A 186 -6.78 -10.46 -10.06
N ILE A 187 -7.54 -9.85 -9.15
CA ILE A 187 -7.07 -9.47 -7.81
C ILE A 187 -7.55 -10.51 -6.81
N ILE A 188 -6.62 -11.07 -6.03
CA ILE A 188 -6.88 -12.03 -4.96
C ILE A 188 -6.51 -11.36 -3.64
N SER A 189 -7.51 -11.07 -2.80
CA SER A 189 -7.31 -10.47 -1.48
C SER A 189 -7.03 -11.54 -0.43
N ILE A 190 -5.92 -11.39 0.30
CA ILE A 190 -5.63 -12.22 1.48
C ILE A 190 -6.66 -11.97 2.58
N LYS A 191 -7.06 -10.71 2.81
CA LYS A 191 -8.11 -10.33 3.75
C LYS A 191 -9.45 -11.00 3.46
N GLU A 192 -9.88 -11.06 2.21
CA GLU A 192 -11.14 -11.71 1.83
C GLU A 192 -11.07 -13.24 1.96
N ARG A 193 -9.91 -13.83 1.64
CA ARG A 193 -9.74 -15.29 1.64
C ARG A 193 -9.45 -15.88 3.02
N TYR A 194 -8.71 -15.16 3.86
CA TYR A 194 -8.21 -15.65 5.14
C TYR A 194 -8.56 -14.76 6.35
N GLY A 195 -9.20 -13.61 6.13
CA GLY A 195 -9.61 -12.67 7.17
C GLY A 195 -8.63 -11.51 7.40
N LYS A 196 -9.13 -10.43 8.03
CA LYS A 196 -8.35 -9.20 8.32
C LYS A 196 -7.10 -9.49 9.13
N ASP A 197 -7.20 -10.30 10.18
CA ASP A 197 -6.06 -10.60 11.06
C ASP A 197 -4.92 -11.30 10.31
N VAL A 198 -5.26 -12.19 9.36
CA VAL A 198 -4.26 -12.86 8.53
C VAL A 198 -3.60 -11.87 7.58
N SER A 199 -4.36 -10.97 6.95
CA SER A 199 -3.78 -9.94 6.07
C SER A 199 -2.81 -9.02 6.83
N LEU A 200 -3.18 -8.57 8.03
CA LEU A 200 -2.32 -7.74 8.89
C LEU A 200 -1.08 -8.47 9.42
N ALA A 201 -1.12 -9.80 9.52
CA ALA A 201 -0.04 -10.62 10.08
C ALA A 201 0.46 -11.70 9.09
N THR A 202 0.40 -11.41 7.79
CA THR A 202 0.66 -12.38 6.71
C THR A 202 1.96 -13.16 6.87
N PRO A 203 3.09 -12.55 7.28
CA PRO A 203 4.34 -13.30 7.47
C PRO A 203 4.20 -14.44 8.50
N SER A 204 3.57 -14.17 9.65
CA SER A 204 3.39 -15.15 10.73
C SER A 204 2.46 -16.31 10.31
N PHE A 205 1.36 -15.99 9.64
CA PHE A 205 0.46 -16.99 9.08
C PHE A 205 1.16 -17.83 8.01
N SER A 206 1.89 -17.18 7.09
CA SER A 206 2.61 -17.83 5.99
C SER A 206 3.57 -18.89 6.48
N VAL A 207 4.42 -18.59 7.46
CA VAL A 207 5.40 -19.56 7.98
C VAL A 207 4.73 -20.73 8.69
N SER A 208 3.58 -20.51 9.34
CA SER A 208 2.81 -21.58 9.98
C SER A 208 2.27 -22.59 8.96
N ILE A 209 1.74 -22.11 7.83
CA ILE A 209 1.22 -22.96 6.76
C ILE A 209 2.36 -23.71 6.05
N LEU A 210 3.47 -23.03 5.79
CA LEU A 210 4.64 -23.65 5.16
C LEU A 210 5.21 -24.79 6.02
N LEU A 211 5.36 -24.57 7.33
CA LEU A 211 5.79 -25.61 8.26
C LEU A 211 4.81 -26.78 8.30
N LYS A 212 3.50 -26.51 8.36
CA LYS A 212 2.46 -27.54 8.30
C LYS A 212 2.57 -28.38 7.03
N ASN A 213 2.79 -27.76 5.88
CA ASN A 213 2.96 -28.44 4.60
C ASN A 213 4.21 -29.32 4.59
N GLU A 214 5.33 -28.84 5.13
CA GLU A 214 6.57 -29.62 5.21
C GLU A 214 6.42 -30.84 6.13
N LEU A 215 5.78 -30.68 7.29
CA LEU A 215 5.53 -31.78 8.23
C LEU A 215 4.61 -32.85 7.63
N ASN A 216 3.53 -32.44 6.96
CA ASN A 216 2.63 -33.36 6.26
C ASN A 216 3.35 -34.12 5.12
N ALA A 217 4.24 -33.44 4.39
CA ALA A 217 5.02 -34.08 3.34
C ALA A 217 6.01 -35.13 3.88
N LYS A 218 6.56 -34.92 5.09
CA LYS A 218 7.41 -35.92 5.76
C LYS A 218 6.59 -37.12 6.23
N LEU A 219 5.42 -36.89 6.84
CA LEU A 219 4.53 -37.96 7.30
C LEU A 219 4.02 -38.86 6.16
N ASN A 220 3.76 -38.29 4.98
CA ASN A 220 3.31 -39.08 3.83
C ASN A 220 4.45 -39.87 3.14
N ARG A 221 5.71 -39.62 3.49
CA ARG A 221 6.88 -40.33 2.95
C ARG A 221 7.40 -41.43 3.88
N SER A 222 6.98 -41.44 5.14
CA SER A 222 7.24 -42.48 6.14
C SER A 222 6.17 -43.56 6.12
#